data_AF-A0A956HL83-F1
#
_entry.id   AF-A0A956HL83-F1
#
_cell.length_a   1.000
_cell.length_b   1.000
_cell.length_c   1.000
_cell.angle_alpha   90.00
_cell.angle_beta   90.00
_cell.angle_gamma   90.00
#
_symmetry.space_group_name_H-M   'P 1'
#
loop_
_entity.id
_entity.type
_entity.pdbx_description
1 polymer ?
#
loop_
_entity_poly.entity_id
_entity_poly.type
_entity_poly.pdbx_seq_one_letter_code
_entity_poly.pdbx_strand_id
1 'polypeptide(L)' 'MHPDNRYDALVNATSREEAIAIAAEATPRDRRVVQAIAVDVSAEHGPDTWYVTLEFGAASARS' A
#
# COMPACT_ATOMS: atom_id res chain seq x y z
N MET A 1 -2.83 12.86 17.95
CA MET A 1 -3.20 11.98 16.82
C MET A 1 -2.33 12.38 15.64
N HIS A 2 -1.36 11.56 15.28
CA HIS A 2 -0.72 11.69 13.97
C HIS A 2 -1.75 11.20 12.95
N PRO A 3 -2.06 11.93 11.86
CA PRO A 3 -2.76 11.28 10.76
C PRO A 3 -1.91 10.09 10.33
N ASP A 4 -2.47 8.88 10.33
CA ASP A 4 -1.70 7.68 10.00
C ASP A 4 -1.12 7.85 8.58
N ASN A 5 0.22 7.88 8.51
CA ASN A 5 1.01 7.95 7.27
C ASN A 5 1.12 6.56 6.62
N ARG A 6 0.15 5.69 6.90
CA ARG A 6 0.14 4.30 6.51
C ARG A 6 -1.18 3.97 5.85
N TYR A 7 -1.13 3.20 4.78
CA TYR A 7 -2.28 2.63 4.09
C TYR A 7 -2.10 1.13 3.99
N ASP A 8 -3.05 0.39 4.54
CA ASP A 8 -3.08 -1.07 4.52
C ASP A 8 -4.30 -1.54 3.72
N ALA A 9 -4.11 -2.45 2.77
CA ALA A 9 -5.17 -2.97 1.92
C ALA A 9 -4.97 -4.45 1.56
N LEU A 10 -6.08 -5.15 1.35
CA LEU A 10 -6.13 -6.44 0.67
C LEU A 10 -6.48 -6.21 -0.80
N VAL A 11 -5.68 -6.75 -1.70
CA VAL A 11 -5.90 -6.63 -3.15
C VAL A 11 -5.73 -7.99 -3.82
N ASN A 12 -6.46 -8.19 -4.91
CA ASN A 12 -6.25 -9.34 -5.79
C ASN A 12 -5.26 -8.95 -6.87
N ALA A 13 -4.18 -9.71 -7.01
CA ALA A 13 -3.12 -9.49 -7.98
C ALA A 13 -2.37 -10.79 -8.28
N THR A 14 -1.97 -10.95 -9.53
CA THR A 14 -1.21 -12.12 -10.00
C THR A 14 0.28 -12.03 -9.69
N SER A 15 0.76 -10.87 -9.25
CA SER A 15 2.15 -10.62 -8.88
C SER A 15 2.27 -9.59 -7.77
N ARG A 16 3.44 -9.59 -7.11
CA ARG A 16 3.76 -8.62 -6.06
C ARG A 16 3.75 -7.18 -6.59
N GLU A 17 4.32 -6.96 -7.76
CA GLU A 17 4.43 -5.65 -8.40
C GLU A 17 3.05 -5.10 -8.77
N GLU A 18 2.17 -5.96 -9.30
CA GLU A 18 0.78 -5.61 -9.59
C GLU A 18 0.02 -5.26 -8.31
N ALA A 19 0.19 -6.02 -7.22
CA ALA A 19 -0.44 -5.72 -5.93
C ALA A 19 -0.05 -4.33 -5.42
N ILE A 20 1.23 -3.98 -5.49
CA ILE A 20 1.74 -2.65 -5.10
C ILE A 20 1.17 -1.56 -6.00
N ALA A 21 1.09 -1.79 -7.32
CA ALA A 21 0.52 -0.83 -8.25
C ALA A 21 -0.96 -0.55 -7.96
N ILE A 22 -1.78 -1.58 -7.76
CA ILE A 22 -3.21 -1.45 -7.41
C ILE A 22 -3.38 -0.66 -6.11
N ALA A 23 -2.61 -0.99 -5.07
CA ALA A 23 -2.65 -0.28 -3.79
C ALA A 23 -2.22 1.19 -3.93
N ALA A 24 -1.21 1.47 -4.76
CA ALA A 24 -0.74 2.82 -5.01
C ALA A 24 -1.76 3.66 -5.80
N GLU A 25 -2.47 3.06 -6.77
CA GLU A 25 -3.55 3.71 -7.51
C GLU A 25 -4.75 4.09 -6.61
N ALA A 26 -5.04 3.27 -5.60
CA ALA A 26 -6.08 3.55 -4.61
C ALA A 26 -5.70 4.67 -3.60
N THR A 27 -4.43 5.08 -3.57
CA THR A 27 -3.93 6.10 -2.65
C THR A 27 -4.21 7.52 -3.17
N PRO A 28 -4.57 8.50 -2.29
CA PRO A 28 -4.65 9.91 -2.67
C PRO A 28 -3.34 10.44 -3.27
N ARG A 29 -3.43 11.11 -4.44
CA ARG A 29 -2.28 11.60 -5.21
C ARG A 29 -1.36 12.60 -4.48
N ASP A 30 -1.84 13.19 -3.39
CA ASP A 30 -1.10 14.19 -2.61
C ASP A 30 -0.05 13.57 -1.67
N ARG A 31 0.02 12.23 -1.58
CA ARG A 31 0.95 11.51 -0.69
C ARG A 31 2.03 10.81 -1.50
N ARG A 32 3.30 11.06 -1.14
CA ARG A 32 4.44 10.35 -1.72
C ARG A 32 4.68 9.05 -0.96
N VAL A 33 4.53 7.91 -1.63
CA VAL A 33 4.95 6.61 -1.10
C VAL A 33 6.47 6.61 -0.89
N VAL A 34 6.92 6.26 0.32
CA VAL A 34 8.33 6.11 0.68
C VAL A 34 8.71 4.65 0.92
N GLN A 35 7.74 3.81 1.27
CA GLN A 35 7.91 2.37 1.40
C GLN A 35 6.64 1.65 0.91
N ALA A 36 6.83 0.52 0.25
CA ALA A 36 5.75 -0.38 -0.13
C ALA A 36 6.15 -1.82 0.21
N ILE A 37 5.33 -2.50 1.00
CA ILE A 37 5.48 -3.90 1.38
C ILE A 37 4.25 -4.64 0.88
N ALA A 38 4.46 -5.72 0.14
CA ALA A 38 3.39 -6.62 -0.29
C ALA A 38 3.75 -8.04 0.18
N VAL A 39 2.81 -8.66 0.88
CA VAL A 39 2.93 -10.00 1.45
C VAL A 39 1.85 -10.87 0.80
N ASP A 40 2.27 -12.02 0.28
CA ASP A 40 1.34 -13.04 -0.21
C ASP A 40 0.60 -13.64 1.00
N VAL A 41 -0.72 -13.48 1.01
CA VAL A 41 -1.60 -14.02 2.05
C VAL A 41 -2.60 -15.03 1.45
N SER A 42 -2.24 -15.62 0.30
CA SER A 42 -3.12 -16.50 -0.45
C SER A 42 -3.57 -17.73 0.32
N ALA A 43 -2.74 -18.21 1.26
CA ALA A 43 -3.05 -19.33 2.13
C ALA A 43 -4.23 -19.06 3.08
N GLU A 44 -4.45 -17.81 3.46
CA GLU A 44 -5.45 -17.40 4.45
C GLU A 44 -6.68 -16.75 3.81
N HIS A 45 -6.49 -16.05 2.69
CA HIS A 45 -7.53 -15.22 2.08
C HIS A 45 -7.98 -15.68 0.67
N GLY A 46 -7.40 -16.76 0.14
CA GLY A 46 -7.72 -17.28 -1.19
C GLY A 46 -6.65 -16.93 -2.23
N PRO A 47 -6.64 -17.60 -3.40
CA PRO A 47 -5.59 -17.42 -4.39
C PRO A 47 -5.46 -15.96 -4.83
N ASP A 48 -4.24 -15.58 -5.21
CA ASP A 48 -3.90 -14.25 -5.76
C ASP A 48 -4.20 -13.09 -4.80
N THR A 49 -4.28 -13.35 -3.49
CA THR A 49 -4.59 -12.31 -2.49
C THR A 49 -3.32 -11.80 -1.82
N TRP A 50 -3.13 -10.49 -1.85
CA TRP A 50 -1.97 -9.80 -1.30
C TRP A 50 -2.38 -8.79 -0.24
N TYR A 51 -1.68 -8.81 0.89
CA TYR A 51 -1.74 -7.73 1.87
C TYR A 51 -0.64 -6.71 1.58
N VAL A 52 -1.05 -5.47 1.31
CA VAL A 52 -0.14 -4.39 0.92
C VAL A 52 -0.18 -3.28 1.96
N THR A 53 1.00 -2.92 2.45
CA THR A 53 1.23 -1.75 3.29
C THR A 53 2.02 -0.72 2.49
N LEU A 54 1.47 0.49 2.37
CA LEU A 54 2.15 1.66 1.85
C LEU A 54 2.43 2.64 2.99
N GLU A 55 3.68 3.09 3.09
CA GLU A 55 4.05 4.20 3.97
C GLU A 55 4.25 5.46 3.15
N PHE A 56 3.74 6.57 3.67
CA PHE A 56 3.86 7.89 3.07
C PHE A 56 4.86 8.73 3.83
N GLY A 57 5.67 9.49 3.10
CA GLY A 57 6.49 10.54 3.70
C GLY A 57 5.57 11.61 4.30
N ALA A 58 5.99 12.21 5.42
CA ALA A 58 5.33 13.40 5.92
C ALA A 58 5.24 14.44 4.79
N ALA A 59 4.07 15.03 4.58
CA ALA A 59 3.95 16.20 3.73
C ALA A 59 4.90 17.26 4.32
N SER A 60 6.01 17.51 3.64
CA SER A 60 7.02 18.42 4.15
C SER A 60 6.36 19.79 4.28
N ALA A 61 6.13 20.24 5.52
CA ALA A 61 5.77 21.62 5.79
C ALA A 61 6.99 22.46 5.38
N ARG A 62 7.01 22.91 4.13
CA ARG A 62 7.99 23.92 3.69
C ARG A 62 7.72 25.17 4.53
N SER A 63 8.55 25.38 5.55
CA SER A 63 8.72 26.66 6.23
C SER A 63 9.31 27.71 5.29
#